data_AF-A0A544TRH4-F1
#
_entry.id   AF-A0A544TRH4-F1
#
_cell.length_a   1.000
_cell.length_b   1.000
_cell.length_c   1.000
_cell.angle_alpha   90.00
_cell.angle_beta   90.00
_cell.angle_gamma   90.00
#
_symmetry.space_group_name_H-M   'P 1'
#
loop_
_entity.id
_entity.type
_entity.pdbx_description
1 polymer ?
#
loop_
_entity_poly.entity_id
_entity_poly.type
_entity_poly.pdbx_seq_one_letter_code
_entity_poly.pdbx_strand_id
1 'polypeptide(L)'
;MGLKYIEQVKSVILLLLILLSLTLTFTIWTYSPSYDTIETPIVNISIAEKKKMEDVVKPYRILYSQEETLNGSITSPNIEKVLSSLKKWEIQTVELLNNKASFQQINDYIKTPNRITLFYPAEVPLKTFSTILSFADPNLPDASFNRLVIEWNGKEDDEMKLYFINTLKQKVYTSRADKVDKKGFTDIIIKQASNLPEYNEIERPGKLSLYVTNNPEDMMSYTYILEEIAPEKFKNALFSSPGLVRSNSGGSSGQQYTDDSALMNVDFLYKRLSYVNPAAESENPAKPDELIQNSLNFINEHDGWTDDYRYNRINPLNQQVSYQLYFSGLQVLSSDTWTEITQYWGLNRVYRYIRPYYMLNGSSSIKTSHVQLPSGQSTYDLISKIPDASLIEDIIICYYLSRDDHQDLVKLDPSWYYLINGTWTRVSPEILGGGKLGLE
;
A
#
# COMPACT_ATOMS: atom_id res chain seq x y z
N MET A 1 -95.24 -41.93 20.65
CA MET A 1 -94.40 -40.84 21.23
C MET A 1 -92.95 -41.26 21.11
N GLY A 2 -92.07 -40.40 20.57
CA GLY A 2 -90.63 -40.67 20.55
C GLY A 2 -89.84 -40.00 19.42
N LEU A 3 -90.49 -39.43 18.40
CA LEU A 3 -89.81 -38.64 17.36
C LEU A 3 -89.32 -37.26 17.83
N LYS A 4 -89.39 -36.96 19.14
CA LYS A 4 -89.00 -35.65 19.71
C LYS A 4 -87.52 -35.52 20.09
N TYR A 5 -86.75 -36.62 20.10
CA TYR A 5 -85.36 -36.59 20.57
C TYR A 5 -84.32 -36.50 19.45
N ILE A 6 -84.67 -36.85 18.21
CA ILE A 6 -83.73 -36.79 17.07
C ILE A 6 -83.40 -35.35 16.70
N GLU A 7 -84.36 -34.42 16.78
CA GLU A 7 -84.11 -33.00 16.51
C GLU A 7 -83.18 -32.37 17.55
N GLN A 8 -83.33 -32.73 18.83
CA GLN A 8 -82.47 -32.21 19.89
C GLN A 8 -81.02 -32.70 19.74
N VAL A 9 -80.81 -33.97 19.37
CA VAL A 9 -79.46 -34.51 19.12
C VAL A 9 -78.80 -33.83 17.92
N LYS A 10 -79.56 -33.59 16.83
CA LYS A 10 -79.05 -32.84 15.66
C LYS A 10 -78.65 -31.41 16.03
N SER A 11 -79.47 -30.72 16.84
CA SER A 11 -79.16 -29.37 17.31
C SER A 11 -77.93 -29.32 18.22
N VAL A 12 -77.72 -30.33 19.08
CA VAL A 12 -76.53 -30.42 19.94
C VAL A 12 -75.27 -30.69 19.12
N ILE A 13 -75.34 -31.59 18.14
CA ILE A 13 -74.21 -31.86 17.23
C ILE A 13 -73.87 -30.61 16.41
N LEU A 14 -74.89 -29.90 15.90
CA LEU A 14 -74.70 -28.67 15.14
C LEU A 14 -74.05 -27.57 16.00
N LEU A 15 -74.50 -27.39 17.24
CA LEU A 15 -73.90 -26.45 18.18
C LEU A 15 -72.42 -26.77 18.45
N LEU A 16 -72.10 -28.06 18.62
CA LEU A 16 -70.74 -28.52 18.87
C LEU A 16 -69.84 -28.26 17.65
N LEU A 17 -70.34 -28.50 16.44
CA LEU A 17 -69.63 -28.19 15.19
C LEU A 17 -69.37 -26.69 15.03
N ILE A 18 -70.34 -25.84 15.39
CA ILE A 18 -70.19 -24.38 15.35
C ILE A 18 -69.12 -23.94 16.35
N LEU A 19 -69.14 -24.45 17.57
CA LEU A 19 -68.13 -24.13 18.59
C LEU A 19 -66.74 -24.60 18.16
N LEU A 20 -66.62 -25.82 17.61
CA LEU A 20 -65.35 -26.35 17.10
C LEU A 20 -64.80 -25.47 15.96
N SER A 21 -65.67 -25.05 15.03
CA SER A 21 -65.31 -24.16 13.93
C SER A 21 -64.83 -22.80 14.42
N LEU A 22 -65.50 -22.22 15.42
CA LEU A 22 -65.09 -20.96 16.04
C LEU A 22 -63.75 -21.10 16.76
N THR A 23 -63.53 -22.19 17.50
CA THR A 23 -62.24 -22.43 18.16
C THR A 23 -61.12 -22.60 17.16
N LEU A 24 -61.33 -23.36 16.08
CA LEU A 24 -60.30 -23.55 15.05
C LEU A 24 -59.96 -22.24 14.35
N THR A 25 -60.99 -21.45 14.03
CA THR A 25 -60.83 -20.14 13.39
C THR A 25 -60.05 -19.20 14.30
N PHE A 26 -60.39 -19.15 15.60
CA PHE A 26 -59.67 -18.35 16.59
C PHE A 26 -58.22 -18.82 16.75
N THR A 27 -57.96 -20.12 16.77
CA THR A 27 -56.59 -20.65 16.83
C THR A 27 -55.77 -20.22 15.62
N ILE A 28 -56.31 -20.31 14.39
CA ILE A 28 -55.60 -19.89 13.18
C ILE A 28 -55.36 -18.37 13.18
N TRP A 29 -56.34 -17.58 13.61
CA TRP A 29 -56.24 -16.12 13.62
C TRP A 29 -55.29 -15.57 14.69
N THR A 30 -55.10 -16.32 15.79
CA THR A 30 -54.20 -15.94 16.90
C THR A 30 -52.83 -16.64 16.78
N TYR A 31 -52.64 -17.49 15.77
CA TYR A 31 -51.36 -18.14 15.51
C TYR A 31 -50.43 -17.19 14.74
N SER A 32 -49.62 -16.43 15.48
CA SER A 32 -48.42 -15.82 14.92
C SER A 32 -47.30 -16.85 14.97
N PRO A 33 -46.81 -17.38 13.82
CA PRO A 33 -45.60 -18.19 13.83
C PRO A 33 -44.45 -17.33 14.38
N SER A 34 -43.74 -17.83 15.39
CA SER A 34 -42.44 -17.28 15.75
C SER A 34 -41.50 -17.62 14.60
N TYR A 35 -41.31 -16.68 13.68
CA TYR A 35 -40.12 -16.72 12.84
C TYR A 35 -38.95 -16.52 13.80
N ASP A 36 -38.19 -17.59 14.07
CA ASP A 36 -36.83 -17.41 14.52
C ASP A 36 -36.18 -16.50 13.47
N THR A 37 -35.94 -15.25 13.84
CA THR A 37 -35.07 -14.39 13.05
C THR A 37 -33.78 -15.17 12.95
N ILE A 38 -33.46 -15.65 11.75
CA ILE A 38 -32.12 -16.09 11.42
C ILE A 38 -31.29 -14.84 11.66
N GLU A 39 -30.76 -14.69 12.87
CA GLU A 39 -29.62 -13.82 13.12
C GLU A 39 -28.54 -14.40 12.22
N THR A 40 -28.40 -13.87 11.01
CA THR A 40 -27.18 -14.06 10.24
C THR A 40 -26.08 -13.62 11.20
N PRO A 41 -25.21 -14.53 11.67
CA PRO A 41 -24.14 -14.12 12.56
C PRO A 41 -23.41 -13.00 11.82
N ILE A 42 -23.29 -11.84 12.45
CA ILE A 42 -22.49 -10.75 11.91
C ILE A 42 -21.08 -11.30 11.89
N VAL A 43 -20.68 -11.89 10.77
CA VAL A 43 -19.33 -12.41 10.59
C VAL A 43 -18.45 -11.18 10.64
N ASN A 44 -17.63 -11.08 11.68
CA ASN A 44 -16.66 -10.01 11.75
C ASN A 44 -15.64 -10.21 10.62
N ILE A 45 -15.77 -9.41 9.56
CA ILE A 45 -14.89 -9.41 8.38
C ILE A 45 -13.62 -8.58 8.61
N SER A 46 -13.47 -7.95 9.78
CA SER A 46 -12.29 -7.17 10.14
C SER A 46 -11.07 -8.07 10.29
N ILE A 47 -10.06 -7.83 9.47
CA ILE A 47 -8.80 -8.56 9.51
C ILE A 47 -7.79 -7.87 10.41
N ALA A 48 -7.63 -6.55 10.24
CA ALA A 48 -6.69 -5.69 10.95
C ALA A 48 -7.25 -4.25 11.04
N GLU A 49 -6.68 -3.28 10.31
CA GLU A 49 -7.09 -1.87 10.34
C GLU A 49 -7.44 -1.30 8.95
N LYS A 50 -8.10 -0.13 8.96
CA LYS A 50 -8.30 0.70 7.76
C LYS A 50 -7.23 1.78 7.68
N LYS A 51 -6.90 2.20 6.45
CA LYS A 51 -5.96 3.29 6.19
C LYS A 51 -6.55 4.37 5.30
N LYS A 52 -6.12 5.61 5.48
CA LYS A 52 -6.46 6.73 4.59
C LYS A 52 -5.47 6.77 3.43
N MET A 53 -5.82 7.52 2.38
CA MET A 53 -4.94 7.70 1.21
C MET A 53 -3.56 8.24 1.61
N GLU A 54 -3.53 9.19 2.53
CA GLU A 54 -2.30 9.78 3.08
C GLU A 54 -1.42 8.81 3.87
N ASP A 55 -1.98 7.71 4.39
CA ASP A 55 -1.22 6.69 5.12
C ASP A 55 -0.49 5.75 4.16
N VAL A 56 -1.00 5.63 2.92
CA VAL A 56 -0.57 4.64 1.93
C VAL A 56 0.24 5.28 0.80
N VAL A 57 -0.17 6.45 0.31
CA VAL A 57 0.54 7.19 -0.74
C VAL A 57 1.54 8.13 -0.09
N LYS A 58 2.75 7.63 0.14
CA LYS A 58 3.84 8.36 0.78
C LYS A 58 5.10 8.33 -0.08
N PRO A 59 5.95 9.37 0.03
CA PRO A 59 7.28 9.31 -0.54
C PRO A 59 8.17 8.37 0.27
N TYR A 60 9.16 7.77 -0.39
CA TYR A 60 10.14 6.87 0.24
C TYR A 60 11.46 7.57 0.58
N ARG A 61 11.70 8.76 0.01
CA ARG A 61 12.90 9.55 0.22
C ARG A 61 12.57 11.03 0.14
N ILE A 62 13.28 11.82 0.92
CA ILE A 62 13.31 13.28 0.82
C ILE A 62 14.74 13.78 0.70
N LEU A 63 14.97 14.75 -0.18
CA LEU A 63 16.24 15.46 -0.31
C LEU A 63 16.05 16.96 -0.10
N TYR A 64 17.04 17.59 0.50
CA TYR A 64 17.13 19.02 0.80
C TYR A 64 18.36 19.55 0.08
N SER A 65 18.15 20.35 -0.96
CA SER A 65 19.20 21.04 -1.67
C SER A 65 19.39 22.43 -1.06
N GLN A 66 20.56 22.65 -0.46
CA GLN A 66 21.04 23.92 0.07
C GLN A 66 22.21 24.41 -0.81
N GLU A 67 22.76 25.60 -0.55
CA GLU A 67 23.76 26.22 -1.45
C GLU A 67 25.00 25.35 -1.71
N GLU A 68 25.46 24.63 -0.68
CA GLU A 68 26.68 23.82 -0.76
C GLU A 68 26.47 22.34 -0.42
N THR A 69 25.28 21.97 0.07
CA THR A 69 25.01 20.63 0.59
C THR A 69 23.72 20.06 0.03
N LEU A 70 23.72 18.73 -0.16
CA LEU A 70 22.53 17.95 -0.43
C LEU A 70 22.33 17.00 0.75
N ASN A 71 21.37 17.30 1.62
CA ASN A 71 21.05 16.45 2.77
C ASN A 71 19.80 15.63 2.47
N GLY A 72 19.64 14.47 3.10
CA GLY A 72 18.52 13.61 2.77
C GLY A 72 18.08 12.68 3.89
N SER A 73 16.89 12.13 3.74
CA SER A 73 16.39 11.12 4.65
C SER A 73 15.48 10.12 3.95
N ILE A 74 15.57 8.88 4.40
CA ILE A 74 14.66 7.78 4.05
C ILE A 74 13.79 7.37 5.24
N THR A 75 13.85 8.13 6.35
CA THR A 75 13.11 7.80 7.58
C THR A 75 11.73 8.46 7.58
N SER A 76 10.75 7.75 8.13
CA SER A 76 9.36 8.24 8.18
C SER A 76 9.20 9.56 8.97
N PRO A 77 9.82 9.77 10.15
CA PRO A 77 9.58 10.99 10.92
C PRO A 77 9.92 12.29 10.18
N ASN A 78 11.00 12.30 9.40
CA ASN A 78 11.40 13.49 8.64
C ASN A 78 10.45 13.76 7.46
N ILE A 79 10.02 12.70 6.78
CA ILE A 79 9.05 12.80 5.69
C ILE A 79 7.69 13.29 6.23
N GLU A 80 7.20 12.73 7.32
CA GLU A 80 5.92 13.10 7.94
C GLU A 80 5.90 14.55 8.42
N LYS A 81 7.01 15.08 8.94
CA LYS A 81 7.13 16.51 9.28
C LYS A 81 6.88 17.41 8.08
N VAL A 82 7.43 17.09 6.92
CA VAL A 82 7.20 17.88 5.69
C VAL A 82 5.77 17.72 5.21
N LEU A 83 5.27 16.47 5.12
CA LEU A 83 3.90 16.21 4.67
C LEU A 83 2.85 16.87 5.57
N SER A 84 3.01 16.80 6.89
CA SER A 84 2.09 17.44 7.85
C SER A 84 2.10 18.97 7.74
N SER A 85 3.21 19.58 7.32
CA SER A 85 3.25 21.00 6.99
C SER A 85 2.49 21.30 5.69
N LEU A 86 2.75 20.53 4.63
CA LEU A 86 2.07 20.66 3.33
C LEU A 86 0.56 20.55 3.43
N LYS A 87 0.03 19.69 4.31
CA LYS A 87 -1.42 19.52 4.53
C LYS A 87 -2.12 20.81 4.98
N LYS A 88 -1.39 21.76 5.55
CA LYS A 88 -1.93 23.05 6.01
C LYS A 88 -2.00 24.09 4.89
N TRP A 89 -1.31 23.83 3.77
CA TRP A 89 -1.21 24.76 2.66
C TRP A 89 -2.44 24.62 1.76
N GLU A 90 -2.73 25.69 1.03
CA GLU A 90 -3.72 25.70 -0.03
C GLU A 90 -3.00 25.84 -1.37
N ILE A 91 -2.99 24.75 -2.14
CA ILE A 91 -2.32 24.72 -3.45
C ILE A 91 -3.23 25.38 -4.48
N GLN A 92 -2.69 26.36 -5.19
CA GLN A 92 -3.41 27.08 -6.23
C GLN A 92 -3.55 26.25 -7.52
N THR A 93 -3.92 26.90 -8.63
CA THR A 93 -4.08 26.24 -9.93
C THR A 93 -2.78 25.59 -10.39
N VAL A 94 -2.90 24.33 -10.83
CA VAL A 94 -1.77 23.56 -11.37
C VAL A 94 -1.69 23.73 -12.88
N GLU A 95 -0.56 24.25 -13.36
CA GLU A 95 -0.35 24.56 -14.77
C GLU A 95 0.80 23.74 -15.37
N LEU A 96 0.69 23.41 -16.66
CA LEU A 96 1.77 22.74 -17.39
C LEU A 96 2.89 23.75 -17.65
N LEU A 97 4.06 23.53 -17.03
CA LEU A 97 5.24 24.36 -17.21
C LEU A 97 6.11 23.86 -18.37
N ASN A 98 6.31 22.55 -18.46
CA ASN A 98 7.12 21.93 -19.50
C ASN A 98 6.55 20.56 -19.90
N ASN A 99 6.30 20.37 -21.19
CA ASN A 99 5.73 19.12 -21.73
C ASN A 99 6.80 18.09 -22.16
N LYS A 100 8.07 18.48 -22.23
CA LYS A 100 9.18 17.63 -22.70
C LYS A 100 10.50 18.07 -22.08
N ALA A 101 10.58 18.00 -20.76
CA ALA A 101 11.77 18.33 -19.99
C ALA A 101 12.89 17.31 -20.25
N SER A 102 14.10 17.78 -20.54
CA SER A 102 15.26 16.88 -20.60
C SER A 102 15.57 16.32 -19.22
N PHE A 103 16.24 15.17 -19.16
CA PHE A 103 16.69 14.62 -17.87
C PHE A 103 17.61 15.57 -17.11
N GLN A 104 18.42 16.36 -17.82
CA GLN A 104 19.24 17.40 -17.19
C GLN A 104 18.37 18.47 -16.52
N GLN A 105 17.33 18.97 -17.20
CA GLN A 105 16.40 19.93 -16.60
C GLN A 105 15.72 19.35 -15.36
N ILE A 106 15.39 18.06 -15.36
CA ILE A 106 14.82 17.37 -14.19
C ILE A 106 15.85 17.27 -13.05
N ASN A 107 17.10 16.93 -13.33
CA ASN A 107 18.16 16.92 -12.31
C ASN A 107 18.37 18.33 -11.72
N ASP A 108 18.37 19.35 -12.57
CA ASP A 108 18.44 20.75 -12.15
C ASP A 108 17.27 21.12 -11.24
N TYR A 109 16.07 20.56 -11.46
CA TYR A 109 14.95 20.77 -10.53
C TYR A 109 15.25 20.30 -9.10
N ILE A 110 15.99 19.21 -8.96
CA ILE A 110 16.29 18.55 -7.70
C ILE A 110 17.50 19.20 -6.99
N LYS A 111 18.57 19.51 -7.75
CA LYS A 111 19.84 19.99 -7.19
C LYS A 111 19.96 21.51 -7.05
N THR A 112 19.03 22.28 -7.63
CA THR A 112 19.05 23.74 -7.46
C THR A 112 18.86 24.08 -5.98
N PRO A 113 19.72 24.95 -5.41
CA PRO A 113 19.61 25.36 -4.02
C PRO A 113 18.24 25.89 -3.66
N ASN A 114 17.92 25.75 -2.39
CA ASN A 114 16.67 26.19 -1.79
C ASN A 114 15.44 25.39 -2.25
N ARG A 115 15.64 24.08 -2.37
CA ARG A 115 14.60 23.13 -2.76
C ARG A 115 14.55 21.86 -1.90
N ILE A 116 13.34 21.37 -1.69
CA ILE A 116 13.06 20.04 -1.13
C ILE A 116 12.50 19.19 -2.25
N THR A 117 12.96 17.96 -2.38
CA THR A 117 12.38 16.98 -3.31
C THR A 117 11.85 15.77 -2.54
N LEU A 118 10.57 15.46 -2.71
CA LEU A 118 9.92 14.25 -2.22
C LEU A 118 9.82 13.22 -3.36
N PHE A 119 10.29 12.01 -3.12
CA PHE A 119 10.38 10.93 -4.11
C PHE A 119 9.28 9.89 -3.89
N TYR A 120 8.43 9.67 -4.88
CA TYR A 120 7.41 8.63 -4.86
C TYR A 120 7.86 7.42 -5.69
N PRO A 121 7.49 6.19 -5.28
CA PRO A 121 7.95 4.96 -5.94
C PRO A 121 7.28 4.75 -7.32
N ALA A 122 6.08 5.31 -7.52
CA ALA A 122 5.36 5.30 -8.79
C ALA A 122 4.65 6.64 -9.06
N GLU A 123 4.10 6.77 -10.26
CA GLU A 123 3.31 7.93 -10.67
C GLU A 123 2.04 8.10 -9.83
N VAL A 124 1.96 9.21 -9.09
CA VAL A 124 0.77 9.61 -8.32
C VAL A 124 -0.07 10.58 -9.17
N PRO A 125 -1.32 10.24 -9.53
CA PRO A 125 -2.23 11.17 -10.19
C PRO A 125 -2.53 12.38 -9.30
N LEU A 126 -2.59 13.58 -9.87
CA LEU A 126 -2.92 14.80 -9.12
C LEU A 126 -4.30 14.72 -8.45
N LYS A 127 -5.27 14.09 -9.11
CA LYS A 127 -6.62 13.83 -8.56
C LYS A 127 -6.61 12.89 -7.35
N THR A 128 -5.67 11.94 -7.30
CA THR A 128 -5.43 11.15 -6.09
C THR A 128 -4.77 12.00 -5.02
N PHE A 129 -3.79 12.82 -5.40
CA PHE A 129 -3.07 13.67 -4.46
C PHE A 129 -3.94 14.76 -3.83
N SER A 130 -5.01 15.19 -4.50
CA SER A 130 -6.00 16.13 -3.95
C SER A 130 -6.89 15.56 -2.84
N THR A 131 -6.82 14.25 -2.58
CA THR A 131 -7.42 13.69 -1.36
C THR A 131 -6.48 13.81 -0.16
N ILE A 132 -5.21 14.18 -0.37
CA ILE A 132 -4.16 14.29 0.65
C ILE A 132 -3.88 15.76 0.98
N LEU A 133 -3.76 16.61 -0.05
CA LEU A 133 -3.54 18.05 0.08
C LEU A 133 -4.74 18.85 -0.43
N SER A 134 -4.89 20.07 0.08
CA SER A 134 -5.97 20.97 -0.33
C SER A 134 -5.58 21.73 -1.60
N PHE A 135 -6.45 21.68 -2.62
CA PHE A 135 -6.31 22.45 -3.85
C PHE A 135 -7.47 23.46 -3.94
N ALA A 136 -7.16 24.72 -4.28
CA ALA A 136 -8.15 25.77 -4.46
C ALA A 136 -8.99 25.56 -5.72
N ASP A 137 -8.37 25.07 -6.79
CA ASP A 137 -9.05 24.71 -8.04
C ASP A 137 -9.42 23.22 -8.05
N PRO A 138 -10.71 22.85 -8.06
CA PRO A 138 -11.12 21.45 -8.16
C PRO A 138 -10.85 20.82 -9.53
N ASN A 139 -10.63 21.63 -10.58
CA ASN A 139 -10.43 21.14 -11.94
C ASN A 139 -8.96 20.80 -12.21
N LEU A 140 -8.48 19.74 -11.57
CA LEU A 140 -7.09 19.31 -11.75
C LEU A 140 -6.85 18.69 -13.13
N PRO A 141 -5.70 18.98 -13.76
CA PRO A 141 -5.34 18.36 -15.02
C PRO A 141 -5.21 16.84 -14.86
N ASP A 142 -5.49 16.11 -15.93
CA ASP A 142 -5.27 14.67 -16.00
C ASP A 142 -3.77 14.36 -16.13
N ALA A 143 -3.07 14.53 -15.02
CA ALA A 143 -1.64 14.43 -14.91
C ALA A 143 -1.22 13.68 -13.64
N SER A 144 -0.03 13.13 -13.69
CA SER A 144 0.59 12.38 -12.61
C SER A 144 2.03 12.83 -12.42
N PHE A 145 2.60 12.61 -11.24
CA PHE A 145 3.98 12.96 -10.90
C PHE A 145 4.61 11.86 -10.04
N ASN A 146 5.93 11.79 -10.01
CA ASN A 146 6.66 10.92 -9.07
C ASN A 146 7.74 11.68 -8.30
N ARG A 147 7.91 12.98 -8.55
CA ARG A 147 8.70 13.90 -7.73
C ARG A 147 7.86 15.14 -7.43
N LEU A 148 7.80 15.53 -6.16
CA LEU A 148 7.25 16.80 -5.74
C LEU A 148 8.42 17.67 -5.24
N VAL A 149 8.66 18.79 -5.92
CA VAL A 149 9.71 19.74 -5.56
C VAL A 149 9.05 20.98 -4.95
N ILE A 150 9.58 21.44 -3.82
CA ILE A 150 9.14 22.63 -3.10
C ILE A 150 10.28 23.63 -3.12
N GLU A 151 10.03 24.84 -3.58
CA GLU A 151 11.00 25.94 -3.65
C GLU A 151 10.55 27.08 -2.73
N TRP A 152 11.47 27.53 -1.85
CA TRP A 152 11.19 28.58 -0.85
C TRP A 152 11.84 29.93 -1.14
N ASN A 153 12.61 30.05 -2.23
CA ASN A 153 13.21 31.32 -2.66
C ASN A 153 12.28 32.20 -3.50
N GLY A 154 10.99 32.27 -3.14
CA GLY A 154 10.05 33.20 -3.74
C GLY A 154 10.46 34.66 -3.49
N LYS A 155 10.23 35.54 -4.47
CA LYS A 155 10.44 37.01 -4.35
C LYS A 155 9.49 37.67 -3.34
N GLU A 156 8.39 37.00 -3.02
CA GLU A 156 7.40 37.41 -2.02
C GLU A 156 7.57 36.55 -0.76
N ASP A 157 7.38 37.16 0.41
CA ASP A 157 7.70 36.57 1.70
C ASP A 157 6.75 35.43 2.12
N ASP A 158 5.61 35.24 1.45
CA ASP A 158 4.59 34.25 1.84
C ASP A 158 4.25 33.21 0.75
N GLU A 159 4.87 33.26 -0.44
CA GLU A 159 4.60 32.31 -1.52
C GLU A 159 5.65 31.18 -1.55
N MET A 160 5.17 29.92 -1.60
CA MET A 160 5.98 28.74 -1.93
C MET A 160 5.65 28.25 -3.33
N LYS A 161 6.66 27.86 -4.10
CA LYS A 161 6.45 27.32 -5.43
C LYS A 161 6.60 25.80 -5.43
N LEU A 162 5.65 25.13 -6.06
CA LEU A 162 5.62 23.67 -6.19
C LEU A 162 5.87 23.28 -7.64
N TYR A 163 6.60 22.18 -7.84
CA TYR A 163 6.76 21.52 -9.12
C TYR A 163 6.39 20.05 -8.98
N PHE A 164 5.40 19.62 -9.77
CA PHE A 164 4.99 18.22 -9.89
C PHE A 164 5.63 17.64 -11.14
N ILE A 165 6.66 16.82 -10.95
CA ILE A 165 7.50 16.31 -12.03
C ILE A 165 7.19 14.84 -12.26
N ASN A 166 6.96 14.50 -13.52
CA ASN A 166 6.83 13.14 -14.00
C ASN A 166 8.09 12.75 -14.78
N THR A 167 8.93 11.92 -14.18
CA THR A 167 10.20 11.56 -14.82
C THR A 167 10.04 10.58 -15.99
N LEU A 168 8.97 9.77 -16.00
CA LEU A 168 8.68 8.79 -17.06
C LEU A 168 8.15 9.48 -18.32
N LYS A 169 7.25 10.46 -18.14
CA LYS A 169 6.62 11.23 -19.22
C LYS A 169 7.38 12.51 -19.56
N GLN A 170 8.43 12.85 -18.81
CA GLN A 170 9.23 14.07 -18.96
C GLN A 170 8.38 15.35 -18.92
N LYS A 171 7.37 15.38 -18.03
CA LYS A 171 6.47 16.53 -17.86
C LYS A 171 6.69 17.20 -16.51
N VAL A 172 6.58 18.52 -16.50
CA VAL A 172 6.67 19.35 -15.30
C VAL A 172 5.43 20.22 -15.25
N TYR A 173 4.69 20.09 -14.16
CA TYR A 173 3.62 21.02 -13.80
C TYR A 173 4.09 21.89 -12.65
N THR A 174 3.54 23.09 -12.52
CA THR A 174 3.88 24.03 -11.45
C THR A 174 2.61 24.57 -10.81
N SER A 175 2.73 24.92 -9.54
CA SER A 175 1.70 25.63 -8.79
C SER A 175 2.35 26.54 -7.76
N ARG A 176 1.56 27.46 -7.21
CA ARG A 176 1.89 28.16 -5.97
C ARG A 176 1.11 27.56 -4.82
N ALA A 177 1.57 27.80 -3.60
CA ALA A 177 0.87 27.48 -2.38
C ALA A 177 0.72 28.73 -1.51
N ASP A 178 -0.49 28.91 -1.00
CA ASP A 178 -0.86 29.97 -0.07
C ASP A 178 -1.09 29.40 1.33
N LYS A 179 -1.36 30.28 2.31
CA LYS A 179 -1.52 29.93 3.74
C LYS A 179 -0.30 29.21 4.30
N VAL A 180 0.87 29.55 3.77
CA VAL A 180 2.15 28.96 4.16
C VAL A 180 2.69 29.71 5.38
N ASP A 181 2.99 28.99 6.46
CA ASP A 181 3.91 29.49 7.48
C ASP A 181 5.36 29.32 6.96
N LYS A 182 5.79 30.22 6.06
CA LYS A 182 7.11 30.10 5.40
C LYS A 182 8.23 30.09 6.42
N LYS A 183 8.18 31.00 7.40
CA LYS A 183 9.18 31.09 8.45
C LYS A 183 9.22 29.83 9.31
N GLY A 184 8.07 29.31 9.76
CA GLY A 184 8.02 28.05 10.50
C GLY A 184 8.52 26.86 9.67
N PHE A 185 8.21 26.82 8.38
CA PHE A 185 8.73 25.82 7.46
C PHE A 185 10.26 25.90 7.33
N THR A 186 10.82 27.08 7.06
CA THR A 186 12.27 27.24 6.91
C THR A 186 13.02 27.02 8.23
N ASP A 187 12.54 27.59 9.33
CA ASP A 187 13.24 27.54 10.62
C ASP A 187 13.21 26.16 11.27
N ILE A 188 12.15 25.37 11.05
CA ILE A 188 11.98 24.05 11.68
C ILE A 188 12.44 22.94 10.75
N ILE A 189 11.97 22.93 9.50
CA ILE A 189 12.23 21.81 8.58
C ILE A 189 13.60 21.96 7.92
N ILE A 190 13.92 23.13 7.38
CA ILE A 190 15.19 23.34 6.65
C ILE A 190 16.39 23.36 7.59
N LYS A 191 16.28 24.04 8.74
CA LYS A 191 17.37 24.07 9.73
C LYS A 191 17.65 22.69 10.34
N GLN A 192 16.63 21.87 10.55
CA GLN A 192 16.83 20.48 11.00
C GLN A 192 17.45 19.61 9.90
N ALA A 193 17.23 19.95 8.63
CA ALA A 193 17.77 19.19 7.51
C ALA A 193 19.31 19.19 7.47
N SER A 194 19.96 20.23 7.98
CA SER A 194 21.43 20.29 8.06
C SER A 194 22.05 19.26 9.02
N ASN A 195 21.25 18.64 9.90
CA ASN A 195 21.68 17.52 10.74
C ASN A 195 21.44 16.14 10.11
N LEU A 196 20.86 16.10 8.90
CA LEU A 196 20.60 14.85 8.19
C LEU A 196 21.84 14.38 7.42
N PRO A 197 21.95 13.07 7.12
CA PRO A 197 23.02 12.55 6.30
C PRO A 197 23.18 13.31 4.98
N GLU A 198 24.44 13.55 4.61
CA GLU A 198 24.81 14.15 3.34
C GLU A 198 24.73 13.10 2.22
N TYR A 199 24.11 13.50 1.12
CA TYR A 199 23.93 12.74 -0.10
C TYR A 199 24.87 13.29 -1.16
N ASN A 200 25.49 12.38 -1.91
CA ASN A 200 26.20 12.70 -3.13
C ASN A 200 25.27 12.52 -4.35
N GLU A 201 25.38 13.43 -5.31
CA GLU A 201 24.78 13.28 -6.64
C GLU A 201 25.76 12.56 -7.56
N ILE A 202 25.33 11.43 -8.10
CA ILE A 202 26.05 10.76 -9.18
C ILE A 202 25.41 11.22 -10.50
N GLU A 203 26.05 12.19 -11.13
CA GLU A 203 25.61 12.71 -12.42
C GLU A 203 25.81 11.68 -13.54
N ARG A 204 24.83 11.59 -14.44
CA ARG A 204 24.83 10.62 -15.54
C ARG A 204 24.39 11.28 -16.84
N PRO A 205 25.25 11.33 -17.88
CA PRO A 205 24.91 11.97 -19.15
C PRO A 205 23.63 11.39 -19.77
N GLY A 206 22.66 12.27 -20.04
CA GLY A 206 21.40 11.89 -20.69
C GLY A 206 20.49 11.00 -19.83
N LYS A 207 20.68 10.95 -18.51
CA LYS A 207 19.86 10.18 -17.56
C LYS A 207 19.59 10.99 -16.30
N LEU A 208 18.65 10.52 -15.49
CA LEU A 208 18.45 11.07 -14.14
C LEU A 208 19.68 10.77 -13.28
N SER A 209 20.05 11.69 -12.40
CA SER A 209 21.11 11.44 -11.43
C SER A 209 20.68 10.40 -10.38
N LEU A 210 21.66 9.74 -9.76
CA LEU A 210 21.44 8.90 -8.58
C LEU A 210 21.82 9.68 -7.33
N TYR A 211 21.09 9.46 -6.24
CA TYR A 211 21.33 10.14 -4.97
C TYR A 211 21.60 9.11 -3.89
N VAL A 212 22.82 9.10 -3.38
CA VAL A 212 23.32 8.09 -2.45
C VAL A 212 24.05 8.74 -1.29
N THR A 213 24.12 8.08 -0.14
CA THR A 213 24.78 8.64 1.04
C THR A 213 26.31 8.61 0.87
N ASN A 214 26.98 9.64 1.38
CA ASN A 214 28.45 9.73 1.27
C ASN A 214 29.17 8.92 2.36
N ASN A 215 28.53 8.76 3.53
CA ASN A 215 29.09 8.09 4.69
C ASN A 215 28.50 6.68 4.89
N PRO A 216 29.22 5.77 5.58
CA PRO A 216 28.65 4.51 6.05
C PRO A 216 27.42 4.74 6.93
N GLU A 217 26.43 3.85 6.82
CA GLU A 217 25.16 3.94 7.54
C GLU A 217 25.10 2.87 8.64
N ASP A 218 24.85 3.27 9.88
CA ASP A 218 24.61 2.34 10.99
C ASP A 218 23.11 2.06 11.11
N MET A 219 22.74 0.81 10.87
CA MET A 219 21.36 0.36 10.74
C MET A 219 21.06 -0.78 11.70
N MET A 220 19.81 -0.86 12.14
CA MET A 220 19.34 -1.95 12.99
C MET A 220 18.83 -3.12 12.14
N SER A 221 19.30 -4.32 12.43
CA SER A 221 18.69 -5.59 12.04
C SER A 221 17.77 -6.08 13.14
N TYR A 222 16.68 -6.74 12.76
CA TYR A 222 15.65 -7.22 13.67
C TYR A 222 15.31 -8.69 13.44
N THR A 223 14.97 -9.40 14.52
CA THR A 223 14.43 -10.76 14.45
C THR A 223 13.08 -10.81 15.16
N TYR A 224 12.08 -11.39 14.50
CA TYR A 224 10.69 -11.48 14.96
C TYR A 224 10.16 -12.90 14.86
N ILE A 225 9.12 -13.19 15.64
CA ILE A 225 8.25 -14.34 15.41
C ILE A 225 7.24 -13.90 14.35
N LEU A 226 7.11 -14.69 13.29
CA LEU A 226 6.13 -14.43 12.24
C LEU A 226 4.72 -14.77 12.75
N GLU A 227 3.85 -13.77 12.88
CA GLU A 227 2.47 -14.00 13.26
C GLU A 227 1.62 -14.23 12.01
N GLU A 228 1.02 -15.41 11.89
CA GLU A 228 0.15 -15.76 10.78
C GLU A 228 -1.32 -15.45 11.09
N ILE A 229 -2.00 -14.89 10.09
CA ILE A 229 -3.44 -14.68 10.09
C ILE A 229 -4.09 -15.90 9.46
N ALA A 230 -5.02 -16.51 10.20
CA ALA A 230 -5.78 -17.66 9.72
C ALA A 230 -6.43 -17.38 8.35
N PRO A 231 -6.18 -18.22 7.32
CA PRO A 231 -6.76 -18.04 5.98
C PRO A 231 -8.29 -17.94 5.94
N GLU A 232 -8.97 -18.53 6.92
CA GLU A 232 -10.42 -18.43 7.11
C GLU A 232 -10.92 -16.98 7.24
N LYS A 233 -10.14 -16.08 7.83
CA LYS A 233 -10.50 -14.65 7.91
C LYS A 233 -10.59 -14.04 6.51
N PHE A 234 -9.60 -14.33 5.65
CA PHE A 234 -9.62 -13.87 4.26
C PHE A 234 -10.72 -14.53 3.44
N LYS A 235 -10.97 -15.84 3.66
CA LYS A 235 -12.11 -16.52 3.04
C LYS A 235 -13.43 -15.79 3.37
N ASN A 236 -13.65 -15.47 4.63
CA ASN A 236 -14.86 -14.78 5.07
C ASN A 236 -14.98 -13.35 4.55
N ALA A 237 -13.86 -12.67 4.32
CA ALA A 237 -13.82 -11.31 3.78
C ALA A 237 -13.97 -11.24 2.25
N LEU A 238 -13.41 -12.21 1.51
CA LEU A 238 -13.27 -12.11 0.04
C LEU A 238 -14.39 -12.81 -0.72
N PHE A 239 -14.99 -13.86 -0.15
CA PHE A 239 -16.07 -14.60 -0.81
C PHE A 239 -17.42 -13.98 -0.50
N SER A 240 -18.29 -13.87 -1.51
CA SER A 240 -19.63 -13.30 -1.36
C SER A 240 -20.56 -14.16 -0.50
N SER A 241 -20.31 -15.46 -0.39
CA SER A 241 -21.08 -16.38 0.46
C SER A 241 -20.15 -17.38 1.18
N PRO A 242 -19.45 -16.95 2.25
CA PRO A 242 -18.42 -17.75 2.91
C PRO A 242 -18.87 -19.14 3.40
N GLY A 243 -20.16 -19.28 3.73
CA GLY A 243 -20.75 -20.56 4.18
C GLY A 243 -20.87 -21.62 3.08
N LEU A 244 -20.79 -21.24 1.81
CA LEU A 244 -20.83 -22.16 0.65
C LEU A 244 -19.43 -22.54 0.15
N VAL A 245 -18.39 -21.91 0.69
CA VAL A 245 -17.02 -22.11 0.26
C VAL A 245 -16.51 -23.46 0.75
N ARG A 246 -16.02 -24.26 -0.19
CA ARG A 246 -15.40 -25.56 0.09
C ARG A 246 -13.90 -25.37 0.28
N SER A 247 -13.32 -26.10 1.21
CA SER A 247 -11.88 -26.12 1.47
C SER A 247 -11.29 -27.47 1.06
N ASN A 248 -10.21 -27.43 0.28
CA ASN A 248 -9.42 -28.59 -0.10
C ASN A 248 -8.00 -28.42 0.46
N SER A 249 -7.49 -29.44 1.13
CA SER A 249 -6.09 -29.44 1.61
C SER A 249 -5.15 -29.74 0.44
N GLY A 250 -4.14 -28.88 0.26
CA GLY A 250 -2.99 -29.13 -0.62
C GLY A 250 -1.86 -29.87 0.11
N GLY A 251 -2.14 -30.52 1.24
CA GLY A 251 -1.14 -31.13 2.11
C GLY A 251 -0.26 -30.07 2.79
N SER A 252 1.06 -30.31 2.85
CA SER A 252 2.03 -29.39 3.44
C SER A 252 2.36 -28.18 2.56
N SER A 253 1.86 -28.13 1.32
CA SER A 253 2.20 -27.06 0.36
C SER A 253 1.26 -25.86 0.44
N GLY A 254 0.04 -26.05 0.94
CA GLY A 254 -0.96 -25.01 0.95
C GLY A 254 -2.39 -25.49 1.18
N GLN A 255 -3.33 -24.56 1.01
CA GLN A 255 -4.76 -24.81 1.15
C GLN A 255 -5.52 -24.07 0.06
N GLN A 256 -6.61 -24.66 -0.41
CA GLN A 256 -7.45 -24.07 -1.45
C GLN A 256 -8.88 -23.89 -0.94
N TYR A 257 -9.46 -22.74 -1.26
CA TYR A 257 -10.85 -22.39 -0.99
C TYR A 257 -11.55 -22.04 -2.29
N THR A 258 -12.73 -22.59 -2.54
CA THR A 258 -13.44 -22.34 -3.80
C THR A 258 -14.96 -22.38 -3.58
N ASP A 259 -15.66 -21.53 -4.32
CA ASP A 259 -17.09 -21.68 -4.61
C ASP A 259 -17.29 -21.80 -6.13
N ASP A 260 -18.52 -21.61 -6.61
CA ASP A 260 -18.85 -21.70 -8.04
C ASP A 260 -18.30 -20.51 -8.87
N SER A 261 -17.80 -19.46 -8.23
CA SER A 261 -17.45 -18.18 -8.85
C SER A 261 -16.00 -17.73 -8.64
N ALA A 262 -15.36 -18.18 -7.57
CA ALA A 262 -14.06 -17.68 -7.14
C ALA A 262 -13.18 -18.77 -6.51
N LEU A 263 -11.88 -18.51 -6.55
CA LEU A 263 -10.84 -19.40 -6.04
C LEU A 263 -9.86 -18.60 -5.18
N MET A 264 -9.52 -19.10 -4.00
CA MET A 264 -8.43 -18.59 -3.17
C MET A 264 -7.43 -19.71 -2.87
N ASN A 265 -6.19 -19.53 -3.33
CA ASN A 265 -5.08 -20.44 -3.02
C ASN A 265 -4.20 -19.82 -1.93
N VAL A 266 -3.86 -20.61 -0.92
CA VAL A 266 -2.94 -20.27 0.18
C VAL A 266 -1.66 -21.05 -0.03
N ASP A 267 -0.55 -20.35 -0.04
CA ASP A 267 0.80 -20.87 -0.31
C ASP A 267 1.61 -20.79 0.99
N PHE A 268 1.93 -21.95 1.57
CA PHE A 268 2.66 -22.02 2.84
C PHE A 268 4.15 -21.73 2.67
N LEU A 269 4.70 -21.98 1.48
CA LEU A 269 6.12 -21.75 1.20
C LEU A 269 6.42 -20.25 1.11
N TYR A 270 5.61 -19.49 0.38
CA TYR A 270 5.82 -18.04 0.18
C TYR A 270 5.00 -17.17 1.14
N LYS A 271 4.25 -17.77 2.06
CA LYS A 271 3.35 -17.10 3.03
C LYS A 271 2.41 -16.08 2.37
N ARG A 272 1.83 -16.45 1.23
CA ARG A 272 0.88 -15.63 0.47
C ARG A 272 -0.45 -16.32 0.24
N LEU A 273 -1.48 -15.54 0.01
CA LEU A 273 -2.73 -15.99 -0.60
C LEU A 273 -2.95 -15.30 -1.95
N SER A 274 -3.68 -15.97 -2.84
CA SER A 274 -4.11 -15.45 -4.14
C SER A 274 -5.58 -15.77 -4.34
N TYR A 275 -6.44 -14.76 -4.29
CA TYR A 275 -7.86 -14.82 -4.66
C TYR A 275 -8.05 -14.43 -6.13
N VAL A 276 -8.92 -15.15 -6.84
CA VAL A 276 -9.27 -14.89 -8.24
C VAL A 276 -10.78 -15.02 -8.42
N ASN A 277 -11.39 -14.05 -9.09
CA ASN A 277 -12.78 -14.08 -9.56
C ASN A 277 -12.78 -13.88 -11.09
N PRO A 278 -12.79 -14.97 -11.88
CA PRO A 278 -12.63 -14.90 -13.34
C PRO A 278 -13.72 -14.06 -14.04
N ALA A 279 -14.94 -14.03 -13.51
CA ALA A 279 -16.04 -13.30 -14.11
C ALA A 279 -15.84 -11.77 -14.10
N ALA A 280 -14.90 -11.26 -13.30
CA ALA A 280 -14.56 -9.85 -13.25
C ALA A 280 -13.52 -9.43 -14.30
N GLU A 281 -12.81 -10.37 -14.94
CA GLU A 281 -11.69 -10.07 -15.84
C GLU A 281 -12.06 -9.04 -16.92
N SER A 282 -11.14 -8.10 -17.17
CA SER A 282 -11.33 -7.01 -18.12
C SER A 282 -10.01 -6.58 -18.72
N GLU A 283 -9.99 -6.42 -20.04
CA GLU A 283 -8.84 -5.91 -20.79
C GLU A 283 -8.87 -4.37 -20.96
N ASN A 284 -9.95 -3.71 -20.54
CA ASN A 284 -10.09 -2.27 -20.67
C ASN A 284 -9.14 -1.54 -19.71
N PRO A 285 -8.34 -0.57 -20.17
CA PRO A 285 -7.53 0.25 -19.28
C PRO A 285 -8.39 1.02 -18.27
N ALA A 286 -7.95 1.04 -17.02
CA ALA A 286 -8.60 1.83 -15.96
C ALA A 286 -8.05 3.26 -15.90
N LYS A 287 -8.81 4.20 -15.34
CA LYS A 287 -8.25 5.50 -14.98
C LYS A 287 -7.35 5.36 -13.75
N PRO A 288 -6.11 5.89 -13.77
CA PRO A 288 -5.16 5.73 -12.67
C PRO A 288 -5.70 6.15 -11.29
N ASP A 289 -6.41 7.28 -11.22
CA ASP A 289 -6.95 7.85 -10.00
C ASP A 289 -8.10 7.00 -9.41
N GLU A 290 -9.05 6.59 -10.27
CA GLU A 290 -10.12 5.67 -9.89
C GLU A 290 -9.56 4.32 -9.43
N LEU A 291 -8.55 3.81 -10.13
CA LEU A 291 -7.92 2.53 -9.82
C LEU A 291 -7.26 2.52 -8.43
N ILE A 292 -6.50 3.57 -8.07
CA ILE A 292 -5.89 3.69 -6.74
C ILE A 292 -6.95 3.86 -5.64
N GLN A 293 -8.00 4.64 -5.90
CA GLN A 293 -9.08 4.84 -4.93
C GLN A 293 -9.84 3.54 -4.68
N ASN A 294 -10.20 2.83 -5.75
CA ASN A 294 -10.88 1.55 -5.67
C ASN A 294 -10.02 0.50 -4.96
N SER A 295 -8.72 0.42 -5.25
CA SER A 295 -7.83 -0.54 -4.61
C SER A 295 -7.65 -0.29 -3.11
N LEU A 296 -7.62 0.96 -2.67
CA LEU A 296 -7.61 1.33 -1.26
C LEU A 296 -8.93 0.99 -0.57
N ASN A 297 -10.06 1.35 -1.20
CA ASN A 297 -11.39 1.07 -0.67
C ASN A 297 -11.61 -0.43 -0.48
N PHE A 298 -11.21 -1.25 -1.46
CA PHE A 298 -11.34 -2.70 -1.41
C PHE A 298 -10.59 -3.31 -0.22
N ILE A 299 -9.36 -2.86 0.08
CA ILE A 299 -8.63 -3.34 1.27
C ILE A 299 -9.34 -2.88 2.56
N ASN A 300 -9.84 -1.65 2.58
CA ASN A 300 -10.56 -1.07 3.71
C ASN A 300 -11.95 -1.70 3.95
N GLU A 301 -12.57 -2.37 2.98
CA GLU A 301 -13.85 -3.07 3.17
C GLU A 301 -13.77 -4.19 4.21
N HIS A 302 -12.57 -4.75 4.40
CA HIS A 302 -12.30 -5.85 5.32
C HIS A 302 -11.16 -5.54 6.31
N ASP A 303 -10.90 -4.26 6.55
CA ASP A 303 -9.82 -3.78 7.43
C ASP A 303 -8.48 -4.47 7.12
N GLY A 304 -8.18 -4.62 5.83
CA GLY A 304 -7.16 -5.54 5.35
C GLY A 304 -5.72 -5.05 5.49
N TRP A 305 -5.43 -3.90 6.10
CA TRP A 305 -4.05 -3.41 6.24
C TRP A 305 -3.38 -4.07 7.43
N THR A 306 -2.60 -5.11 7.18
CA THR A 306 -2.01 -5.93 8.25
C THR A 306 -0.68 -5.39 8.78
N ASP A 307 -0.02 -4.53 8.02
CA ASP A 307 1.20 -3.82 8.40
C ASP A 307 1.27 -2.47 7.67
N ASP A 308 2.42 -1.81 7.73
CA ASP A 308 2.71 -0.61 6.94
C ASP A 308 2.92 -0.93 5.46
N TYR A 309 1.84 -1.12 4.70
CA TYR A 309 1.90 -1.21 3.24
C TYR A 309 1.72 0.16 2.59
N ARG A 310 2.59 0.50 1.64
CA ARG A 310 2.58 1.79 0.95
C ARG A 310 2.54 1.59 -0.56
N TYR A 311 1.90 2.51 -1.26
CA TYR A 311 1.74 2.50 -2.72
C TYR A 311 3.11 2.34 -3.40
N ASN A 312 3.22 1.39 -4.32
CA ASN A 312 4.49 1.01 -4.94
C ASN A 312 4.45 1.05 -6.47
N ARG A 313 3.38 0.51 -7.07
CA ARG A 313 3.25 0.41 -8.53
C ARG A 313 1.82 0.64 -8.98
N ILE A 314 1.70 1.18 -10.19
CA ILE A 314 0.47 1.16 -10.98
C ILE A 314 0.77 0.78 -12.42
N ASN A 315 -0.11 -0.01 -13.01
CA ASN A 315 -0.16 -0.20 -14.45
C ASN A 315 -1.64 -0.15 -14.89
N PRO A 316 -2.10 0.98 -15.45
CA PRO A 316 -3.50 1.13 -15.83
C PRO A 316 -3.93 0.20 -16.98
N LEU A 317 -2.99 -0.25 -17.82
CA LEU A 317 -3.28 -1.09 -18.98
C LEU A 317 -3.70 -2.51 -18.59
N ASN A 318 -3.06 -3.07 -17.56
CA ASN A 318 -3.45 -4.37 -16.97
C ASN A 318 -4.22 -4.20 -15.66
N GLN A 319 -4.68 -2.98 -15.37
CA GLN A 319 -5.42 -2.58 -14.18
C GLN A 319 -4.77 -3.05 -12.87
N GLN A 320 -3.43 -3.00 -12.80
CA GLN A 320 -2.66 -3.44 -11.64
C GLN A 320 -2.36 -2.27 -10.70
N VAL A 321 -2.54 -2.49 -9.40
CA VAL A 321 -1.98 -1.65 -8.33
C VAL A 321 -1.27 -2.53 -7.33
N SER A 322 -0.14 -2.06 -6.82
CA SER A 322 0.54 -2.75 -5.75
C SER A 322 0.99 -1.85 -4.60
N TYR A 323 1.07 -2.47 -3.42
CA TYR A 323 1.49 -1.85 -2.18
C TYR A 323 2.61 -2.69 -1.55
N GLN A 324 3.78 -2.10 -1.38
CA GLN A 324 4.96 -2.75 -0.81
C GLN A 324 4.90 -2.68 0.72
N LEU A 325 5.31 -3.74 1.40
CA LEU A 325 5.52 -3.74 2.85
C LEU A 325 6.68 -2.81 3.23
N TYR A 326 6.48 -1.99 4.25
CA TYR A 326 7.47 -1.12 4.86
C TYR A 326 7.67 -1.51 6.33
N PHE A 327 8.90 -1.37 6.80
CA PHE A 327 9.27 -1.55 8.19
C PHE A 327 10.24 -0.44 8.59
N SER A 328 9.93 0.25 9.70
CA SER A 328 10.69 1.43 10.16
C SER A 328 10.92 2.51 9.07
N GLY A 329 9.98 2.63 8.12
CA GLY A 329 10.06 3.57 7.00
C GLY A 329 10.83 3.10 5.76
N LEU A 330 11.39 1.88 5.77
CA LEU A 330 12.08 1.30 4.61
C LEU A 330 11.27 0.19 3.96
N GLN A 331 11.39 0.05 2.65
CA GLN A 331 10.79 -1.08 1.92
C GLN A 331 11.35 -2.40 2.45
N VAL A 332 10.50 -3.41 2.54
CA VAL A 332 10.85 -4.78 2.90
C VAL A 332 10.75 -5.63 1.65
N LEU A 333 11.84 -6.27 1.25
CA LEU A 333 11.96 -7.12 0.06
C LEU A 333 12.40 -8.52 0.47
N SER A 334 12.08 -9.53 -0.32
CA SER A 334 12.44 -10.91 -0.03
C SER A 334 12.43 -11.75 -1.31
N SER A 335 13.23 -12.82 -1.35
CA SER A 335 13.11 -13.89 -2.36
C SER A 335 12.25 -15.06 -1.89
N ASP A 336 12.07 -15.20 -0.57
CA ASP A 336 11.55 -16.43 0.04
C ASP A 336 10.12 -16.23 0.56
N THR A 337 9.73 -14.98 0.83
CA THR A 337 8.45 -14.61 1.42
C THR A 337 7.80 -13.47 0.65
N TRP A 338 6.50 -13.54 0.42
CA TRP A 338 5.79 -12.48 -0.29
C TRP A 338 5.66 -11.22 0.57
N THR A 339 6.00 -10.05 0.03
CA THR A 339 6.05 -8.77 0.78
C THR A 339 5.19 -7.68 0.15
N GLU A 340 4.35 -8.01 -0.82
CA GLU A 340 3.55 -7.04 -1.58
C GLU A 340 2.06 -7.39 -1.55
N ILE A 341 1.18 -6.40 -1.42
CA ILE A 341 -0.24 -6.55 -1.72
C ILE A 341 -0.44 -6.12 -3.17
N THR A 342 -0.86 -7.03 -4.05
CA THR A 342 -1.07 -6.78 -5.47
C THR A 342 -2.54 -7.01 -5.83
N GLN A 343 -3.15 -6.05 -6.53
CA GLN A 343 -4.50 -6.15 -7.05
C GLN A 343 -4.48 -6.01 -8.57
N TYR A 344 -5.32 -6.79 -9.24
CA TYR A 344 -5.68 -6.63 -10.65
C TYR A 344 -7.18 -6.42 -10.71
N TRP A 345 -7.59 -5.31 -11.31
CA TRP A 345 -8.99 -4.91 -11.38
C TRP A 345 -9.68 -5.37 -12.66
N GLY A 346 -10.97 -5.58 -12.51
CA GLY A 346 -11.91 -5.97 -13.54
C GLY A 346 -12.84 -4.84 -13.94
N LEU A 347 -13.98 -5.17 -14.56
CA LEU A 347 -15.01 -4.15 -14.87
C LEU A 347 -15.56 -3.46 -13.60
N ASN A 348 -15.99 -4.24 -12.61
CA ASN A 348 -16.74 -3.73 -11.44
C ASN A 348 -16.17 -4.17 -10.09
N ARG A 349 -15.18 -5.08 -10.05
CA ARG A 349 -14.59 -5.61 -8.82
C ARG A 349 -13.18 -6.13 -9.08
N VAL A 350 -12.47 -6.47 -8.01
CA VAL A 350 -11.15 -7.12 -8.13
C VAL A 350 -11.27 -8.45 -8.88
N TYR A 351 -10.45 -8.61 -9.91
CA TYR A 351 -10.28 -9.86 -10.64
C TYR A 351 -9.31 -10.78 -9.91
N ARG A 352 -8.17 -10.23 -9.45
CA ARG A 352 -7.16 -10.99 -8.71
C ARG A 352 -6.58 -10.18 -7.56
N TYR A 353 -6.45 -10.81 -6.41
CA TYR A 353 -5.90 -10.22 -5.19
C TYR A 353 -4.85 -11.13 -4.57
N ILE A 354 -3.61 -10.67 -4.51
CA ILE A 354 -2.47 -11.41 -3.99
C ILE A 354 -1.93 -10.65 -2.79
N ARG A 355 -1.72 -11.32 -1.66
CA ARG A 355 -1.18 -10.67 -0.47
C ARG A 355 -0.48 -11.64 0.47
N PRO A 356 0.35 -11.13 1.38
CA PRO A 356 0.77 -11.89 2.54
C PRO A 356 -0.39 -12.13 3.50
N TYR A 357 -0.34 -13.25 4.23
CA TYR A 357 -1.27 -13.56 5.32
C TYR A 357 -0.59 -13.54 6.69
N TYR A 358 0.50 -12.80 6.84
CA TYR A 358 1.21 -12.64 8.11
C TYR A 358 1.30 -11.16 8.51
N MET A 359 1.76 -10.93 9.74
CA MET A 359 2.05 -9.63 10.32
C MET A 359 3.47 -9.57 10.89
N LEU A 360 4.17 -8.46 10.68
CA LEU A 360 5.48 -8.21 11.32
C LEU A 360 5.34 -7.43 12.63
N ASN A 361 4.39 -6.51 12.71
CA ASN A 361 4.21 -5.63 13.88
C ASN A 361 3.36 -6.25 15.01
N GLY A 362 2.95 -7.51 14.89
CA GLY A 362 2.15 -8.20 15.92
C GLY A 362 2.93 -8.61 17.17
N SER A 363 4.27 -8.71 17.07
CA SER A 363 5.14 -9.13 18.16
C SER A 363 6.32 -8.17 18.40
N SER A 364 6.82 -8.16 19.63
CA SER A 364 8.07 -7.44 19.95
C SER A 364 9.27 -8.15 19.32
N SER A 365 10.28 -7.38 18.88
CA SER A 365 11.52 -7.97 18.35
C SER A 365 12.18 -8.84 19.42
N ILE A 366 12.51 -10.07 19.06
CA ILE A 366 13.21 -11.04 19.93
C ILE A 366 14.68 -10.65 20.07
N LYS A 367 15.26 -10.14 18.99
CA LYS A 367 16.67 -9.76 18.91
C LYS A 367 16.82 -8.56 18.00
N THR A 368 17.75 -7.70 18.37
CA THR A 368 18.24 -6.62 17.53
C THR A 368 19.76 -6.65 17.46
N SER A 369 20.32 -6.18 16.35
CA SER A 369 21.77 -6.04 16.19
C SER A 369 22.11 -4.88 15.26
N HIS A 370 23.20 -4.19 15.56
CA HIS A 370 23.74 -3.16 14.67
C HIS A 370 24.40 -3.80 13.44
N VAL A 371 24.17 -3.20 12.28
CA VAL A 371 24.73 -3.56 10.99
C VAL A 371 25.25 -2.29 10.35
N GLN A 372 26.57 -2.21 10.16
CA GLN A 372 27.18 -1.12 9.43
C GLN A 372 27.15 -1.43 7.93
N LEU A 373 26.47 -0.58 7.17
CA LEU A 373 26.45 -0.64 5.71
C LEU A 373 27.55 0.26 5.14
N PRO A 374 28.16 -0.14 4.00
CA PRO A 374 29.05 0.76 3.26
C PRO A 374 28.27 2.02 2.83
N SER A 375 29.01 3.09 2.54
CA SER A 375 28.37 4.28 1.97
C SER A 375 27.69 3.96 0.64
N GLY A 376 26.68 4.75 0.31
CA GLY A 376 26.00 4.60 -0.97
C GLY A 376 26.92 4.88 -2.17
N GLN A 377 27.89 5.80 -2.02
CA GLN A 377 28.95 5.99 -3.03
C GLN A 377 29.79 4.72 -3.24
N SER A 378 30.30 4.13 -2.15
CA SER A 378 31.08 2.89 -2.23
C SER A 378 30.27 1.75 -2.86
N THR A 379 28.97 1.72 -2.57
CA THR A 379 28.03 0.74 -3.16
C THR A 379 27.85 0.97 -4.65
N TYR A 380 27.68 2.22 -5.08
CA TYR A 380 27.62 2.58 -6.49
C TYR A 380 28.90 2.18 -7.23
N ASP A 381 30.08 2.45 -6.66
CA ASP A 381 31.37 2.12 -7.27
C ASP A 381 31.53 0.60 -7.50
N LEU A 382 30.86 -0.22 -6.70
CA LEU A 382 30.84 -1.67 -6.86
C LEU A 382 29.85 -2.11 -7.96
N ILE A 383 28.61 -1.63 -7.90
CA ILE A 383 27.59 -2.02 -8.89
C ILE A 383 27.80 -1.37 -10.26
N SER A 384 28.53 -0.26 -10.35
CA SER A 384 28.86 0.40 -11.62
C SER A 384 29.68 -0.48 -12.58
N LYS A 385 30.24 -1.59 -12.07
CA LYS A 385 31.03 -2.57 -12.81
C LYS A 385 30.19 -3.71 -13.41
N ILE A 386 28.91 -3.82 -13.05
CA ILE A 386 28.04 -4.87 -13.61
C ILE A 386 27.65 -4.50 -15.05
N PRO A 387 27.39 -5.49 -15.93
CA PRO A 387 27.03 -5.23 -17.33
C PRO A 387 25.86 -4.24 -17.50
N ASP A 388 24.86 -4.34 -16.62
CA ASP A 388 23.63 -3.54 -16.67
C ASP A 388 23.69 -2.26 -15.83
N ALA A 389 24.87 -1.85 -15.35
CA ALA A 389 25.03 -0.66 -14.51
C ALA A 389 24.40 0.61 -15.11
N SER A 390 24.44 0.74 -16.44
CA SER A 390 23.86 1.88 -17.13
C SER A 390 22.33 1.94 -17.02
N LEU A 391 21.66 0.81 -16.78
CA LEU A 391 20.20 0.70 -16.68
C LEU A 391 19.67 0.98 -15.27
N ILE A 392 20.55 1.18 -14.28
CA ILE A 392 20.16 1.45 -12.90
C ILE A 392 19.29 2.72 -12.84
N GLU A 393 18.13 2.64 -12.23
CA GLU A 393 17.17 3.75 -12.11
C GLU A 393 17.29 4.45 -10.76
N ASP A 394 17.57 3.71 -9.69
CA ASP A 394 17.74 4.23 -8.33
C ASP A 394 18.56 3.25 -7.47
N ILE A 395 19.07 3.75 -6.34
CA ILE A 395 19.82 2.99 -5.34
C ILE A 395 19.37 3.43 -3.95
N ILE A 396 18.88 2.50 -3.13
CA ILE A 396 18.37 2.78 -1.78
C ILE A 396 18.69 1.64 -0.81
N ILE A 397 18.55 1.92 0.47
CA ILE A 397 18.57 0.91 1.52
C ILE A 397 17.15 0.35 1.69
N CYS A 398 17.04 -0.97 1.76
CA CYS A 398 15.80 -1.69 2.09
C CYS A 398 16.10 -2.77 3.13
N TYR A 399 15.06 -3.28 3.77
CA TYR A 399 15.16 -4.51 4.55
C TYR A 399 15.03 -5.73 3.64
N TYR A 400 15.93 -6.69 3.80
CA TYR A 400 15.75 -8.05 3.30
C TYR A 400 15.07 -8.88 4.38
N LEU A 401 13.88 -9.39 4.09
CA LEU A 401 13.16 -10.34 4.94
C LEU A 401 13.60 -11.75 4.55
N SER A 402 14.35 -12.41 5.44
CA SER A 402 14.63 -13.85 5.35
C SER A 402 13.84 -14.61 6.41
N ARG A 403 13.54 -15.88 6.11
CA ARG A 403 12.86 -16.79 7.03
C ARG A 403 13.79 -17.90 7.45
N ASP A 404 13.74 -18.25 8.73
CA ASP A 404 14.27 -19.52 9.24
C ASP A 404 13.12 -20.53 9.27
N ASP A 405 13.16 -21.49 8.35
CA ASP A 405 12.12 -22.52 8.20
C ASP A 405 11.98 -23.45 9.42
N HIS A 406 12.93 -23.42 10.36
CA HIS A 406 12.93 -24.31 11.53
C HIS A 406 12.31 -23.68 12.80
N GLN A 407 12.19 -22.35 12.88
CA GLN A 407 11.85 -21.67 14.13
C GLN A 407 10.68 -20.67 14.03
N ASP A 408 9.96 -20.62 12.89
CA ASP A 408 8.95 -19.58 12.59
C ASP A 408 9.48 -18.15 12.81
N LEU A 409 10.79 -17.99 12.67
CA LEU A 409 11.49 -16.72 12.84
C LEU A 409 11.70 -16.07 11.49
N VAL A 410 11.53 -14.75 11.48
CA VAL A 410 11.93 -13.92 10.36
C VAL A 410 12.97 -12.90 10.79
N LYS A 411 13.89 -12.59 9.89
CA LYS A 411 14.95 -11.63 10.09
C LYS A 411 14.84 -10.53 9.05
N LEU A 412 14.94 -9.29 9.50
CA LEU A 412 14.97 -8.08 8.68
C LEU A 412 16.40 -7.53 8.70
N ASP A 413 17.17 -7.85 7.66
CA ASP A 413 18.53 -7.36 7.49
C ASP A 413 18.56 -6.14 6.57
N PRO A 414 19.09 -4.98 7.00
CA PRO A 414 19.23 -3.84 6.12
C PRO A 414 20.26 -4.15 5.03
N SER A 415 20.01 -3.71 3.79
CA SER A 415 20.92 -3.91 2.66
C SER A 415 20.68 -2.87 1.58
N TRP A 416 21.71 -2.59 0.79
CA TRP A 416 21.56 -1.78 -0.41
C TRP A 416 20.87 -2.55 -1.53
N TYR A 417 20.03 -1.86 -2.29
CA TYR A 417 19.34 -2.35 -3.47
C TYR A 417 19.50 -1.36 -4.60
N TYR A 418 19.55 -1.88 -5.83
CA TYR A 418 19.44 -1.08 -7.05
C TYR A 418 18.18 -1.47 -7.83
N LEU A 419 17.58 -0.50 -8.51
CA LEU A 419 16.38 -0.67 -9.32
C LEU A 419 16.74 -0.76 -10.79
N ILE A 420 16.27 -1.78 -11.50
CA ILE A 420 16.33 -1.87 -12.97
C ILE A 420 14.98 -2.36 -13.48
N ASN A 421 14.37 -1.65 -14.44
CA ASN A 421 13.11 -2.05 -15.07
C ASN A 421 12.00 -2.37 -14.07
N GLY A 422 11.95 -1.63 -12.95
CA GLY A 422 10.97 -1.87 -11.89
C GLY A 422 11.27 -3.06 -10.98
N THR A 423 12.42 -3.73 -11.08
CA THR A 423 12.83 -4.81 -10.15
C THR A 423 13.96 -4.35 -9.25
N TRP A 424 13.76 -4.47 -7.94
CA TRP A 424 14.81 -4.22 -6.95
C TRP A 424 15.69 -5.46 -6.79
N THR A 425 17.01 -5.27 -6.93
CA THR A 425 17.99 -6.34 -6.74
C THR A 425 18.92 -5.99 -5.59
N ARG A 426 19.08 -6.93 -4.66
CA ARG A 426 19.95 -6.77 -3.49
C ARG A 426 21.41 -6.74 -3.92
N VAL A 427 22.16 -5.80 -3.39
CA VAL A 427 23.63 -5.82 -3.50
C VAL A 427 24.15 -6.87 -2.53
N SER A 428 24.47 -8.07 -3.02
CA SER A 428 24.97 -9.17 -2.19
C SER A 428 26.47 -9.01 -1.91
N PRO A 429 26.98 -9.57 -0.79
CA PRO A 429 28.42 -9.63 -0.49
C PRO A 429 29.29 -10.24 -1.59
N GLU A 430 28.72 -11.10 -2.43
CA GLU A 430 29.39 -11.72 -3.58
C GLU A 430 29.68 -10.69 -4.67
N ILE A 431 28.76 -9.73 -4.88
CA ILE A 431 28.97 -8.54 -5.72
C ILE A 431 29.99 -7.59 -5.07
N LEU A 432 30.01 -7.54 -3.73
CA LEU A 432 30.97 -6.74 -2.95
C LEU A 432 32.40 -7.35 -2.93
N GLY A 433 32.65 -8.49 -3.59
CA GLY A 433 33.97 -9.11 -3.65
C GLY A 433 34.49 -9.64 -2.30
N GLY A 434 33.60 -9.87 -1.33
CA GLY A 434 33.93 -10.50 -0.06
C GLY A 434 34.11 -12.00 -0.27
N GLY A 435 35.34 -12.50 -0.12
CA GLY A 435 35.64 -13.92 -0.22
C GLY A 435 34.75 -14.76 0.69
N LYS A 436 34.49 -16.01 0.25
CA LYS A 436 33.91 -17.08 1.06
C LYS A 436 34.59 -17.10 2.44
N LEU A 437 33.95 -16.52 3.45
CA LEU A 437 34.13 -17.01 4.81
C LEU A 437 33.24 -18.23 4.91
N GLY A 438 33.78 -19.35 4.43
CA GLY A 438 33.23 -20.66 4.71
C GLY A 438 33.21 -20.85 6.22
N LEU A 439 32.02 -21.07 6.75
CA LEU A 439 31.88 -21.87 7.96
C LEU A 439 31.99 -23.33 7.48
N GLU A 440 33.18 -23.89 7.66
CA GLU A 440 33.28 -25.26 8.16
C GLU A 440 32.78 -25.30 9.62
#